data_AF-A0A9E4LAI0-F1
#
_entry.id   AF-A0A9E4LAI0-F1
#
_cell.length_a   1.000
_cell.length_b   1.000
_cell.length_c   1.000
_cell.angle_alpha   90.00
_cell.angle_beta   90.00
_cell.angle_gamma   90.00
#
_symmetry.space_group_name_H-M   'P 1'
#
loop_
_entity.id
_entity.type
_entity.pdbx_description
1 polymer ?
#
loop_
_entity_poly.entity_id
_entity_poly.type
_entity_poly.pdbx_seq_one_letter_code
_entity_poly.pdbx_strand_id
1 'polypeptide(L)'
;MDYFDIELKGGVGALSPELVLNRCLDGKTSQCDKVRRGPSGDLWLPSDRVETTGHVEAVLENLAVAEVRGYDFAIDYMLNLGRYGSLNFRNLLSFLETYDLKATADIPKIACAGSWGYSCGTPTPRIRNILRATWLSPWGLQPSLLWRYIST
;
A
#
# COMPACT_ATOMS: atom_id res chain seq x y z
N MET A 1 18.49 -9.93 -8.49
CA MET A 1 17.47 -10.39 -7.54
C MET A 1 17.94 -9.97 -6.18
N ASP A 2 17.11 -9.20 -5.50
CA ASP A 2 17.36 -8.71 -4.16
C ASP A 2 16.15 -9.03 -3.29
N TYR A 3 16.44 -9.41 -2.06
CA TYR A 3 15.44 -9.62 -1.02
C TYR A 3 15.55 -8.47 -0.04
N PHE A 4 14.40 -7.95 0.40
CA PHE A 4 14.33 -6.90 1.40
C PHE A 4 13.45 -7.34 2.58
N ASP A 5 13.93 -7.00 3.78
CA ASP A 5 13.21 -7.13 5.05
C ASP A 5 13.38 -5.83 5.83
N ILE A 6 12.30 -5.07 5.92
CA ILE A 6 12.30 -3.72 6.46
C ILE A 6 11.33 -3.67 7.64
N GLU A 7 11.86 -3.37 8.81
CA GLU A 7 11.07 -3.11 10.02
C GLU A 7 11.19 -1.63 10.39
N LEU A 8 10.07 -0.92 10.35
CA LEU A 8 9.96 0.47 10.76
C LEU A 8 9.37 0.53 12.17
N LYS A 9 10.12 1.12 13.11
CA LYS A 9 9.70 1.32 14.52
C LYS A 9 9.46 2.79 14.80
N GLY A 10 8.50 3.07 15.68
CA GLY A 10 8.23 4.44 16.13
C GLY A 10 7.71 5.35 15.02
N GLY A 11 7.00 4.78 14.05
CA GLY A 11 6.30 5.57 13.05
C GLY A 11 5.21 6.42 13.71
N VAL A 12 4.86 7.55 13.13
CA VAL A 12 3.71 8.35 13.57
C VAL A 12 2.64 8.24 12.50
N GLY A 13 1.44 7.82 12.87
CA GLY A 13 0.32 7.70 11.95
C GLY A 13 -1.02 7.63 12.67
N ALA A 14 -2.08 7.97 11.96
CA ALA A 14 -3.42 7.96 12.54
C ALA A 14 -4.01 6.55 12.47
N LEU A 15 -4.71 6.13 13.53
CA LEU A 15 -5.63 5.01 13.42
C LEU A 15 -6.75 5.37 12.45
N SER A 16 -7.13 4.44 11.57
CA SER A 16 -8.32 4.65 10.74
C SER A 16 -9.56 4.87 11.63
N PRO A 17 -10.47 5.81 11.29
CA PRO A 17 -11.73 6.03 12.00
C PRO A 17 -12.51 4.74 12.31
N GLU A 18 -12.52 3.80 11.37
CA GLU A 18 -13.19 2.49 11.47
C GLU A 18 -12.58 1.64 12.57
N LEU A 19 -11.24 1.62 12.67
CA LEU A 19 -10.54 0.89 13.72
C LEU A 19 -10.84 1.50 15.10
N VAL A 20 -10.87 2.83 15.21
CA VAL A 20 -11.25 3.52 16.46
C VAL A 20 -12.68 3.15 16.86
N LEU A 21 -13.63 3.23 15.92
CA LEU A 21 -15.03 2.88 16.17
C LEU A 21 -15.20 1.41 16.56
N ASN A 22 -14.61 0.48 15.79
CA ASN A 22 -14.69 -0.96 16.08
C ASN A 22 -14.12 -1.27 17.47
N ARG A 23 -13.02 -0.63 17.86
CA ARG A 23 -12.46 -0.80 19.21
C ARG A 23 -13.36 -0.28 20.31
N CYS A 24 -14.04 0.84 20.08
CA CYS A 24 -15.06 1.31 21.01
C CYS A 24 -16.18 0.27 21.17
N LEU A 25 -16.67 -0.29 20.04
CA LEU A 25 -17.70 -1.32 20.03
C LEU A 25 -17.25 -2.62 20.71
N ASP A 26 -15.96 -2.96 20.61
CA ASP A 26 -15.33 -4.09 21.31
C ASP A 26 -15.09 -3.82 22.82
N GLY A 27 -15.48 -2.64 23.33
CA GLY A 27 -15.44 -2.30 24.76
C GLY A 27 -14.19 -1.57 25.23
N LYS A 28 -13.31 -1.08 24.33
CA LYS A 28 -12.19 -0.20 24.73
C LYS A 28 -12.68 1.24 24.93
N THR A 29 -12.99 1.58 26.18
CA THR A 29 -13.52 2.91 26.58
C THR A 29 -12.65 4.07 26.09
N SER A 30 -11.32 3.95 26.12
CA SER A 30 -10.41 5.01 25.65
C SER A 30 -10.54 5.34 24.16
N GLN A 31 -11.06 4.42 23.34
CA GLN A 31 -11.37 4.68 21.93
C GLN A 31 -12.78 5.23 21.75
N CYS A 32 -13.71 4.94 22.68
CA CYS A 32 -15.03 5.58 22.69
C CYS A 32 -14.96 7.08 22.96
N ASP A 33 -13.97 7.53 23.74
CA ASP A 33 -13.74 8.96 23.99
C ASP A 33 -13.41 9.75 22.71
N LYS A 34 -13.03 9.07 21.63
CA LYS A 34 -12.75 9.64 20.31
C LYS A 34 -13.94 9.58 19.35
N VAL A 35 -15.07 9.02 19.77
CA VAL A 35 -16.29 8.92 18.96
C VAL A 35 -17.23 10.06 19.36
N ARG A 36 -17.37 11.06 18.49
CA ARG A 36 -18.27 12.20 18.69
C ARG A 36 -19.55 11.98 17.88
N ARG A 37 -20.66 11.78 18.58
CA ARG A 37 -21.97 11.68 17.92
C ARG A 37 -22.57 13.06 17.71
N GLY A 38 -23.16 13.28 16.54
CA GLY A 38 -23.93 14.48 16.25
C GLY A 38 -25.25 14.52 17.03
N PRO A 39 -26.02 15.63 16.98
CA PRO A 39 -27.29 15.79 17.70
C PRO A 39 -28.32 14.71 17.36
N SER A 40 -28.27 14.18 16.14
CA SER A 40 -29.13 13.10 15.66
C SER A 40 -28.59 11.70 15.95
N GLY A 41 -27.45 11.60 16.65
CA GLY A 41 -26.76 10.34 16.95
C GLY A 41 -25.86 9.80 15.83
N ASP A 42 -25.73 10.51 14.72
CA ASP A 42 -24.91 10.15 13.56
C ASP A 42 -23.39 10.40 13.80
N LEU A 43 -22.56 9.96 12.86
CA LEU A 43 -21.10 10.10 12.90
C LEU A 43 -20.52 10.79 11.65
N TRP A 44 -21.35 11.45 10.84
CA TRP A 44 -20.92 11.98 9.53
C TRP A 44 -21.72 13.16 9.01
N LEU A 45 -22.90 13.45 9.57
CA LEU A 45 -23.72 14.56 9.12
C LEU A 45 -23.15 15.87 9.67
N PRO A 46 -22.90 16.86 8.79
CA PRO A 46 -22.52 18.19 9.23
C PRO A 46 -23.63 18.81 10.09
N SER A 47 -23.24 19.48 11.15
CA SER A 47 -24.13 20.34 11.94
C SER A 47 -23.82 21.82 11.69
N ASP A 48 -24.55 22.70 12.38
CA ASP A 48 -24.36 24.15 12.34
C ASP A 48 -22.99 24.61 12.87
N ARG A 49 -22.32 23.78 13.70
CA ARG A 49 -20.99 24.03 14.25
C ARG A 49 -20.11 22.80 14.17
N VAL A 50 -18.82 22.99 13.90
CA VAL A 50 -17.86 21.87 13.85
C VAL A 50 -17.83 21.11 15.18
N GLU A 51 -17.99 21.80 16.32
CA GLU A 51 -18.01 21.16 17.66
C GLU A 51 -19.18 20.19 17.86
N THR A 52 -20.28 20.39 17.14
CA THR A 52 -21.49 19.56 17.23
C THR A 52 -21.59 18.54 16.09
N THR A 53 -20.65 18.53 15.14
CA THR A 53 -20.70 17.64 13.98
C THR A 53 -20.34 16.22 14.41
N GLY A 54 -21.09 15.21 13.95
CA GLY A 54 -20.76 13.81 14.20
C GLY A 54 -19.48 13.42 13.46
N HIS A 55 -18.49 12.87 14.15
CA HIS A 55 -17.24 12.39 13.56
C HIS A 55 -16.48 11.44 14.50
N VAL A 56 -15.45 10.78 13.96
CA VAL A 56 -14.49 10.01 14.76
C VAL A 56 -13.14 10.74 14.72
N GLU A 57 -12.60 11.03 15.90
CA GLU A 57 -11.32 11.71 16.08
C GLU A 57 -10.16 10.72 15.86
N ALA A 58 -9.66 10.66 14.62
CA ALA A 58 -8.47 9.89 14.26
C ALA A 58 -7.20 10.72 14.48
N VAL A 59 -6.69 10.74 15.72
CA VAL A 59 -5.43 11.43 16.05
C VAL A 59 -4.20 10.62 15.63
N LEU A 60 -3.12 11.31 15.30
CA LEU A 60 -1.81 10.70 15.09
C LEU A 60 -1.34 10.05 16.38
N GLU A 61 -1.02 8.77 16.32
CA GLU A 61 -0.43 8.01 17.42
C GLU A 61 0.94 7.46 17.01
N ASN A 62 1.72 7.07 18.02
CA ASN A 62 2.96 6.34 17.80
C ASN A 62 2.60 4.92 17.33
N LEU A 63 2.72 4.70 16.03
CA LEU A 63 2.57 3.39 15.41
C LEU A 63 3.69 2.47 15.90
N ALA A 64 3.28 1.30 16.39
CA ALA A 64 4.20 0.36 17.03
C ALA A 64 5.23 -0.19 16.04
N VAL A 65 4.81 -0.75 14.90
CA VAL A 65 5.71 -1.39 13.92
C VAL A 65 5.06 -1.44 12.53
N ALA A 66 5.81 -1.19 11.46
CA ALA A 66 5.47 -1.65 10.11
C ALA A 66 6.55 -2.63 9.60
N GLU A 67 6.12 -3.78 9.08
CA GLU A 67 7.01 -4.81 8.53
C GLU A 67 6.73 -4.97 7.04
N VAL A 68 7.76 -4.81 6.21
CA VAL A 68 7.67 -4.90 4.75
C VAL A 68 8.71 -5.89 4.25
N ARG A 69 8.26 -6.96 3.58
CA ARG A 69 9.14 -8.00 3.03
C ARG A 69 8.79 -8.34 1.60
N GLY A 70 9.81 -8.63 0.80
CA GLY A 70 9.61 -9.00 -0.58
C GLY A 70 10.89 -9.17 -1.37
N TYR A 71 10.70 -9.31 -2.66
CA TYR A 71 11.74 -9.64 -3.62
C TYR A 71 11.62 -8.73 -4.83
N ASP A 72 12.74 -8.17 -5.24
CA ASP A 72 12.87 -7.41 -6.48
C ASP A 72 13.76 -8.18 -7.47
N PHE A 73 13.35 -8.15 -8.73
CA PHE A 73 14.03 -8.81 -9.83
C PHE A 73 14.22 -7.80 -10.96
N ALA A 74 15.47 -7.64 -11.36
CA ALA A 74 15.86 -6.93 -12.56
C ALA A 74 16.53 -7.92 -13.52
N ILE A 75 16.00 -8.02 -14.72
CA ILE A 75 16.51 -8.89 -15.78
C ILE A 75 16.69 -8.05 -17.04
N ASP A 76 17.92 -7.97 -17.52
CA ASP A 76 18.27 -7.38 -18.81
C ASP A 76 18.83 -8.49 -19.70
N TYR A 77 18.22 -8.68 -20.87
CA TYR A 77 18.59 -9.73 -21.80
C TYR A 77 18.58 -9.23 -23.24
N MET A 78 19.69 -9.46 -23.95
CA MET A 78 19.80 -9.12 -25.36
C MET A 78 19.88 -10.39 -26.20
N LEU A 79 18.87 -10.60 -27.03
CA LEU A 79 18.81 -11.68 -27.99
C LEU A 79 19.30 -11.20 -29.36
N ASN A 80 20.36 -11.83 -29.87
CA ASN A 80 20.87 -11.55 -31.21
C ASN A 80 20.04 -12.33 -32.26
N LEU A 81 19.50 -11.61 -33.25
CA LEU A 81 18.71 -12.18 -34.35
C LEU A 81 19.50 -12.23 -35.68
N GLY A 82 20.82 -12.04 -35.62
CA GLY A 82 21.71 -12.02 -36.78
C GLY A 82 21.37 -10.89 -37.74
N ARG A 83 21.03 -11.23 -38.98
CA ARG A 83 20.70 -10.25 -40.04
C ARG A 83 19.48 -9.37 -39.74
N TYR A 84 18.68 -9.75 -38.74
CA TYR A 84 17.51 -8.98 -38.31
C TYR A 84 17.81 -8.03 -37.14
N GLY A 85 19.07 -7.88 -36.72
CA GLY A 85 19.46 -7.02 -35.60
C GLY A 85 19.33 -7.75 -34.26
N SER A 86 18.85 -7.06 -33.22
CA SER A 86 18.75 -7.64 -31.88
C SER A 86 17.47 -7.23 -31.14
N LEU A 87 16.94 -8.13 -30.32
CA LEU A 87 15.88 -7.81 -29.36
C LEU A 87 16.48 -7.56 -27.98
N ASN A 88 16.17 -6.40 -27.41
CA ASN A 88 16.53 -6.06 -26.04
C ASN A 88 15.30 -6.18 -25.15
N PHE A 89 15.39 -6.99 -24.11
CA PHE A 89 14.39 -7.17 -23.08
C PHE A 89 14.89 -6.61 -21.76
N ARG A 90 14.06 -5.76 -21.13
CA ARG A 90 14.26 -5.29 -19.77
C ARG A 90 13.02 -5.57 -18.94
N ASN A 91 13.15 -6.40 -17.92
CA ASN A 91 12.08 -6.74 -16.99
C ASN A 91 12.42 -6.26 -15.59
N LEU A 92 11.48 -5.54 -14.98
CA LEU A 92 11.48 -5.18 -13.57
C LEU A 92 10.25 -5.82 -12.93
N LEU A 93 10.46 -6.73 -11.99
CA LEU A 93 9.41 -7.41 -11.24
C LEU A 93 9.64 -7.18 -9.75
N SER A 94 8.62 -6.71 -9.06
CA SER A 94 8.57 -6.60 -7.60
C SER A 94 7.48 -7.52 -7.08
N PHE A 95 7.83 -8.34 -6.10
CA PHE A 95 6.93 -9.24 -5.40
C PHE A 95 6.93 -8.90 -3.91
N LEU A 96 5.80 -8.39 -3.42
CA LEU A 96 5.57 -8.04 -2.03
C LEU A 96 4.95 -9.24 -1.31
N GLU A 97 5.72 -9.84 -0.41
CA GLU A 97 5.33 -11.00 0.38
C GLU A 97 4.50 -10.57 1.59
N THR A 98 5.05 -9.64 2.38
CA THR A 98 4.45 -9.16 3.62
C THR A 98 4.42 -7.64 3.62
N TYR A 99 3.29 -7.10 4.06
CA TYR A 99 3.19 -5.72 4.50
C TYR A 99 2.23 -5.69 5.68
N ASP A 100 2.79 -5.70 6.89
CA ASP A 100 2.02 -5.76 8.12
C ASP A 100 2.14 -4.43 8.88
N LEU A 101 0.99 -3.89 9.27
CA LEU A 101 0.91 -2.68 10.08
C LEU A 101 0.45 -3.04 11.49
N LYS A 102 1.25 -2.66 12.49
CA LYS A 102 0.87 -2.73 13.90
C LYS A 102 0.74 -1.33 14.46
N ALA A 103 -0.49 -0.93 14.73
CA ALA A 103 -0.76 0.44 15.14
C ALA A 103 -0.40 0.71 16.60
N THR A 104 -0.73 -0.18 17.53
CA THR A 104 -0.29 -0.08 18.93
C THR A 104 0.05 -1.47 19.45
N ALA A 105 0.68 -1.56 20.62
CA ALA A 105 1.10 -2.85 21.20
C ALA A 105 -0.07 -3.83 21.41
N ASP A 106 -1.25 -3.30 21.74
CA ASP A 106 -2.50 -4.01 22.04
C ASP A 106 -3.37 -4.31 20.80
N ILE A 107 -2.99 -3.81 19.62
CA ILE A 107 -3.71 -4.06 18.36
C ILE A 107 -2.98 -5.16 17.56
N PRO A 108 -3.68 -6.21 17.08
CA PRO A 108 -3.11 -7.20 16.16
C PRO A 108 -2.57 -6.55 14.90
N LYS A 109 -1.60 -7.22 14.27
CA LYS A 109 -1.08 -6.79 12.96
C LYS A 109 -2.20 -6.83 11.92
N ILE A 110 -2.24 -5.81 11.08
CA ILE A 110 -3.13 -5.70 9.92
C ILE A 110 -2.30 -6.05 8.68
N ALA A 111 -2.69 -7.11 7.98
CA ALA A 111 -2.05 -7.50 6.73
C ALA A 111 -2.56 -6.62 5.58
N CYS A 112 -1.67 -5.78 5.06
CA CYS A 112 -1.96 -4.80 4.03
C CYS A 112 -1.46 -5.20 2.63
N ALA A 113 -0.60 -6.21 2.51
CA ALA A 113 -0.13 -6.68 1.21
C ALA A 113 -1.29 -7.21 0.33
N GLY A 114 -1.51 -6.57 -0.81
CA GLY A 114 -2.64 -6.86 -1.71
C GLY A 114 -4.00 -6.38 -1.17
N SER A 115 -3.98 -5.46 -0.22
CA SER A 115 -5.18 -4.88 0.40
C SER A 115 -5.11 -3.35 0.34
N TRP A 116 -6.28 -2.74 0.32
CA TRP A 116 -6.46 -1.28 0.27
C TRP A 116 -7.70 -0.89 1.07
N GLY A 117 -7.81 0.39 1.40
CA GLY A 117 -8.92 0.93 2.18
C GLY A 117 -8.45 1.54 3.49
N TYR A 118 -9.38 1.98 4.33
CA TYR A 118 -9.06 2.85 5.46
C TYR A 118 -7.94 2.37 6.39
N SER A 119 -7.85 1.06 6.66
CA SER A 119 -6.81 0.50 7.54
C SER A 119 -5.43 0.33 6.88
N CYS A 120 -5.37 0.28 5.54
CA CYS A 120 -4.13 0.02 4.77
C CYS A 120 -3.74 1.17 3.84
N GLY A 121 -4.58 2.19 3.72
CA GLY A 121 -4.36 3.36 2.89
C GLY A 121 -4.41 3.05 1.40
N THR A 122 -3.36 3.47 0.70
CA THR A 122 -3.21 3.31 -0.75
C THR A 122 -3.00 1.85 -1.12
N PRO A 123 -3.39 1.44 -2.34
CA PRO A 123 -3.16 0.08 -2.81
C PRO A 123 -1.68 -0.29 -2.74
N THR A 124 -1.39 -1.42 -2.10
CA THR A 124 -0.05 -2.03 -2.07
C THR A 124 -0.08 -3.38 -2.79
N PRO A 125 0.02 -3.37 -4.14
CA PRO A 125 -0.02 -4.58 -4.96
C PRO A 125 1.02 -5.61 -4.52
N ARG A 126 0.62 -6.88 -4.50
CA ARG A 126 1.57 -7.99 -4.29
C ARG A 126 2.55 -8.14 -5.44
N ILE A 127 2.11 -7.87 -6.68
CA ILE A 127 2.96 -8.00 -7.86
C ILE A 127 2.93 -6.69 -8.64
N ARG A 128 4.11 -6.19 -9.00
CA ARG A 128 4.28 -5.11 -9.96
C ARG A 128 5.30 -5.53 -11.00
N ASN A 129 4.92 -5.53 -12.27
CA ASN A 129 5.80 -5.87 -13.37
C ASN A 129 5.82 -4.80 -14.45
N ILE A 130 7.01 -4.50 -14.94
CA ILE A 130 7.23 -3.70 -16.13
C ILE A 130 8.20 -4.47 -17.03
N LEU A 131 7.72 -4.90 -18.19
CA LEU A 131 8.53 -5.53 -19.23
C LEU A 131 8.59 -4.61 -20.44
N ARG A 132 9.79 -4.30 -20.91
CA ARG A 132 10.01 -3.61 -22.18
C ARG A 132 10.76 -4.55 -23.12
N ALA A 133 10.26 -4.68 -24.34
CA ALA A 133 10.96 -5.29 -25.45
C ALA A 133 11.21 -4.23 -26.52
N THR A 134 12.45 -4.04 -26.94
CA THR A 134 12.84 -3.11 -28.00
C THR A 134 13.57 -3.87 -29.09
N TRP A 135 13.11 -3.75 -30.33
CA TRP A 135 13.82 -4.32 -31.47
C TRP A 135 14.76 -3.27 -32.07
N LEU A 136 16.05 -3.56 -32.06
CA LEU A 136 17.07 -2.74 -32.69
C LEU A 136 17.29 -3.28 -34.11
N SER A 137 16.51 -2.78 -35.07
CA SER A 137 16.60 -3.26 -36.45
C SER A 137 17.78 -2.63 -37.19
N PRO A 138 18.41 -3.35 -38.14
CA PRO A 138 19.51 -2.79 -38.95
C PRO A 138 19.07 -1.69 -39.92
N TRP A 139 17.77 -1.52 -40.14
CA TRP A 139 17.20 -0.56 -41.08
C TRP A 139 16.87 0.80 -40.44
N GLY A 140 17.37 1.07 -39.23
CA GLY A 140 17.15 2.33 -38.52
C GLY A 140 15.78 2.45 -37.83
N LEU A 141 14.91 1.43 -37.92
CA LEU A 141 13.66 1.35 -37.16
C LEU A 141 13.92 0.75 -35.77
N GLN A 142 13.35 1.33 -34.72
CA GLN A 142 13.44 0.80 -33.35
C GLN A 142 12.07 0.72 -32.65
N PRO A 143 11.19 -0.21 -33.05
CA PRO A 143 9.90 -0.36 -32.39
C PRO A 143 10.09 -0.93 -30.98
N SER A 144 9.25 -0.50 -30.04
CA SER A 144 9.25 -1.02 -28.68
C SER A 144 7.85 -1.33 -28.18
N LEU A 145 7.75 -2.39 -27.38
CA LEU A 145 6.55 -2.81 -26.67
C LEU A 145 6.79 -2.67 -25.17
N LEU A 146 5.85 -2.02 -24.47
CA LEU A 146 5.86 -1.90 -23.02
C LEU A 146 4.64 -2.63 -22.45
N TRP A 147 4.91 -3.65 -21.64
CA TRP A 147 3.92 -4.35 -20.84
C TRP A 147 4.01 -3.90 -19.38
N ARG A 148 2.86 -3.62 -18.77
CA ARG A 148 2.74 -3.27 -17.35
C ARG A 148 1.67 -4.13 -16.71
N TYR A 149 2.00 -4.77 -15.60
CA TYR A 149 1.06 -5.55 -14.80
C TYR A 149 1.14 -5.14 -13.33
N ILE A 150 -0.02 -4.98 -12.72
CA ILE A 150 -0.18 -4.65 -11.30
C ILE A 150 -1.27 -5.59 -10.78
N SER A 151 -0.96 -6.41 -9.78
CA SER A 151 -1.98 -7.23 -9.15
C SER A 151 -2.86 -6.38 -8.23
N THR A 152 -4.08 -6.85 -7.99
CA THR A 152 -4.81 -6.47 -6.78
C THR A 152 -4.14 -7.02 -5.55
#